data_AF-A0A6A8AQ84-F1
#
_entry.id   AF-A0A6A8AQ84-F1
#
_cell.length_a   1.000
_cell.length_b   1.000
_cell.length_c   1.000
_cell.angle_alpha   90.00
_cell.angle_beta   90.00
_cell.angle_gamma   90.00
#
_symmetry.space_group_name_H-M   'P 1'
#
loop_
_entity.id
_entity.type
_entity.pdbx_description
1 polymer ?
#
loop_
_entity_poly.entity_id
_entity_poly.type
_entity_poly.pdbx_seq_one_letter_code
_entity_poly.pdbx_strand_id
1 'polypeptide(L)'
;GLHLLSKIVRNYDCTTLLVTEVPTGQEAIGTGVEEFIVDGIIVVRRSLVDGTVMREMEVTKMRGTKIGEPRQLFSLHGGFNVLRPFKEAKVETPRPFRKIPGGPDRFSAGNPKLDALLGGFGRGETVFIEVGEDVSRSASHHLLYPLCANFISHDMGVLILPPCGESAERIVTSMEAYGTGKERTERLLRIAEVRNDNPEDPQVFRLDADDIRLSQRIWDEEKDRLRESTGGQVLEVVNIDKACVQWPMDQVRRAMGAESKRVKTGGDLLILLSNQWDRGLSKDVSKLAGTHLRLRDELGVALLQGIRPRTPLYALEATGGGGYPSLALMPLN
;
A
#
# COMPACT_ATOMS: atom_id res chain seq x y z
N GLY A 1 47.43 10.49 -9.76
CA GLY A 1 47.06 9.63 -8.62
C GLY A 1 46.36 8.36 -9.09
N LEU A 2 45.11 8.48 -9.55
CA LEU A 2 44.25 7.33 -9.87
C LEU A 2 44.83 6.32 -10.88
N HIS A 3 45.53 6.80 -11.91
CA HIS A 3 46.15 5.94 -12.94
C HIS A 3 47.29 5.04 -12.40
N LEU A 4 48.04 5.51 -11.41
CA LEU A 4 49.08 4.71 -10.74
C LEU A 4 48.44 3.66 -9.82
N LEU A 5 47.40 4.06 -9.09
CA LEU A 5 46.62 3.19 -8.22
C LEU A 5 45.94 2.06 -9.02
N SER A 6 45.36 2.37 -10.19
CA SER A 6 44.71 1.36 -11.04
C SER A 6 45.71 0.35 -11.61
N LYS A 7 46.93 0.78 -11.98
CA LYS A 7 48.01 -0.12 -12.42
C LYS A 7 48.49 -1.05 -11.31
N ILE A 8 48.66 -0.52 -10.10
CA ILE A 8 49.08 -1.32 -8.93
C ILE A 8 48.02 -2.38 -8.63
N VAL A 9 46.75 -1.97 -8.51
CA VAL A 9 45.63 -2.87 -8.21
C VAL A 9 45.50 -4.00 -9.24
N ARG A 10 45.61 -3.69 -10.54
CA ARG A 10 45.54 -4.70 -11.61
C ARG A 10 46.64 -5.75 -11.51
N ASN A 11 47.82 -5.40 -11.01
CA ASN A 11 48.92 -6.35 -10.84
C ASN A 11 48.70 -7.32 -9.66
N TYR A 12 47.85 -6.95 -8.69
CA TYR A 12 47.55 -7.79 -7.52
C TYR A 12 46.30 -8.66 -7.68
N ASP A 13 45.62 -8.60 -8.83
CA ASP A 13 44.38 -9.34 -9.12
C ASP A 13 43.29 -9.17 -8.04
N CYS A 14 43.21 -7.96 -7.47
CA CYS A 14 42.26 -7.61 -6.42
C CYS A 14 41.08 -6.79 -6.97
N THR A 15 39.85 -7.15 -6.61
CA THR A 15 38.69 -6.27 -6.79
C THR A 15 38.81 -5.06 -5.87
N THR A 16 38.88 -3.85 -6.43
CA THR A 16 39.05 -2.61 -5.66
C THR A 16 37.86 -1.69 -5.84
N LEU A 17 37.38 -1.16 -4.72
CA LEU A 17 36.36 -0.10 -4.68
C LEU A 17 37.03 1.22 -4.28
N LEU A 18 36.81 2.25 -5.08
CA LEU A 18 37.26 3.62 -4.80
C LEU A 18 36.02 4.44 -4.45
N VAL A 19 36.07 5.14 -3.32
CA VAL A 19 34.99 6.02 -2.87
C VAL A 19 35.42 7.47 -3.09
N THR A 20 34.56 8.25 -3.75
CA THR A 20 34.74 9.69 -3.96
C THR A 20 33.47 10.42 -3.57
N GLU A 21 33.62 11.66 -3.09
CA GLU A 21 32.50 12.52 -2.72
C GLU A 21 32.22 13.51 -3.85
N VAL A 22 30.94 13.69 -4.19
CA VAL A 22 30.51 14.76 -5.10
C VAL A 22 30.02 15.94 -4.26
N PRO A 23 30.59 17.15 -4.43
CA PRO A 23 30.13 18.32 -3.69
C PRO A 23 28.63 18.59 -3.88
N THR A 24 27.93 18.90 -2.79
CA THR A 24 26.50 19.21 -2.81
C THR A 24 26.17 20.32 -3.81
N GLY A 25 25.26 20.06 -4.75
CA GLY A 25 24.84 21.03 -5.78
C GLY A 25 25.59 20.95 -7.11
N GLN A 26 26.52 19.99 -7.26
CA GLN A 26 27.14 19.66 -8.54
C GLN A 26 26.60 18.32 -9.07
N GLU A 27 26.31 18.25 -10.37
CA GLU A 27 25.93 17.00 -11.04
C GLU A 27 27.15 16.20 -11.54
N ALA A 28 28.31 16.85 -11.62
CA ALA A 28 29.54 16.26 -12.16
C ALA A 28 30.20 15.32 -11.14
N ILE A 29 30.44 14.08 -11.56
CA ILE A 29 31.14 13.07 -10.76
C ILE A 29 32.65 13.34 -10.89
N GLY A 30 33.23 13.94 -9.86
CA GLY A 30 34.68 14.14 -9.79
C GLY A 30 35.25 15.11 -10.84
N THR A 31 36.54 15.00 -11.12
CA THR A 31 37.31 15.96 -11.95
C THR A 31 37.25 15.66 -13.47
N GLY A 32 36.39 14.74 -13.90
CA GLY A 32 36.21 14.33 -15.31
C GLY A 32 37.23 13.32 -15.85
N VAL A 33 38.40 13.14 -15.20
CA VAL A 33 39.45 12.20 -15.65
C VAL A 33 39.23 10.77 -15.09
N GLU A 34 38.62 10.67 -13.91
CA GLU A 34 38.37 9.40 -13.22
C GLU A 34 37.45 8.47 -14.03
N GLU A 35 36.44 9.04 -14.68
CA GLU A 35 35.42 8.31 -15.45
C GLU A 35 36.00 7.52 -16.63
N PHE A 36 37.11 7.99 -17.22
CA PHE A 36 37.74 7.34 -18.37
C PHE A 36 38.67 6.18 -17.97
N ILE A 37 39.23 6.23 -16.75
CA ILE A 37 40.25 5.27 -16.27
C ILE A 37 39.61 4.03 -15.65
N VAL A 38 38.46 4.17 -14.99
CA VAL A 38 37.83 3.06 -14.26
C VAL A 38 37.01 2.14 -15.16
N ASP A 39 36.94 0.87 -14.75
CA ASP A 39 36.17 -0.18 -15.43
C ASP A 39 34.68 -0.13 -15.07
N GLY A 40 34.34 0.40 -13.89
CA GLY A 40 32.96 0.59 -13.43
C GLY A 40 32.76 1.90 -12.66
N ILE A 41 31.56 2.45 -12.72
CA ILE A 41 31.14 3.65 -11.99
C ILE A 41 29.76 3.38 -11.41
N ILE A 42 29.65 3.56 -10.09
CA ILE A 42 28.40 3.50 -9.35
C ILE A 42 28.22 4.82 -8.63
N VAL A 43 27.11 5.50 -8.89
CA VAL A 43 26.74 6.76 -8.27
C VAL A 43 25.66 6.49 -7.24
N VAL A 44 25.85 6.95 -6.01
CA VAL A 44 24.82 6.87 -4.97
C VAL A 44 24.33 8.27 -4.65
N ARG A 45 23.01 8.45 -4.62
CA ARG A 45 22.36 9.73 -4.39
C ARG A 45 21.37 9.62 -3.24
N ARG A 46 21.27 10.73 -2.52
CA ARG A 46 20.23 10.95 -1.49
C ARG A 46 19.36 12.09 -1.97
N SER A 47 18.05 11.87 -2.03
CA SER A 47 17.06 12.89 -2.36
C SER A 47 16.01 13.00 -1.25
N LEU A 48 15.21 14.07 -1.29
CA LEU A 48 14.05 14.25 -0.44
C LEU A 48 12.79 14.15 -1.30
N VAL A 49 11.90 13.23 -0.93
CA VAL A 49 10.58 13.06 -1.54
C VAL A 49 9.53 13.30 -0.47
N ASP A 50 8.69 14.32 -0.66
CA ASP A 50 7.74 14.79 0.36
C ASP A 50 8.41 15.03 1.73
N GLY A 51 9.65 15.54 1.67
CA GLY A 51 10.53 15.80 2.82
C GLY A 51 10.99 14.56 3.60
N THR A 52 10.87 13.37 3.00
CA THR A 52 11.40 12.12 3.52
C THR A 52 12.60 11.67 2.68
N VAL A 53 13.60 11.06 3.32
CA VAL A 53 14.80 10.60 2.63
C VAL A 53 14.51 9.42 1.71
N MET A 54 14.98 9.53 0.48
CA MET A 54 15.05 8.46 -0.50
C MET A 54 16.51 8.30 -0.96
N ARG A 55 16.91 7.05 -1.21
CA ARG A 55 18.26 6.69 -1.61
C ARG A 55 18.22 5.89 -2.89
N GLU A 56 19.02 6.31 -3.85
CA GLU A 56 19.08 5.72 -5.19
C GLU A 56 20.54 5.48 -5.57
N MET A 57 20.80 4.34 -6.19
CA MET A 57 22.06 4.06 -6.85
C MET A 57 21.87 3.98 -8.36
N GLU A 58 22.89 4.41 -9.10
CA GLU A 58 22.96 4.33 -10.54
C GLU A 58 24.28 3.67 -10.96
N VAL A 59 24.20 2.57 -11.70
CA VAL A 59 25.34 1.96 -12.37
C VAL A 59 25.48 2.64 -13.74
N THR A 60 26.29 3.69 -13.80
CA THR A 60 26.45 4.50 -15.03
C THR A 60 27.38 3.83 -16.05
N LYS A 61 28.29 2.97 -15.57
CA LYS A 61 29.26 2.27 -16.41
C LYS A 61 29.70 0.97 -15.77
N MET A 62 29.76 -0.10 -16.56
CA MET A 62 30.41 -1.38 -16.23
C MET A 62 30.97 -2.01 -17.52
N ARG A 63 32.28 -1.88 -17.75
CA ARG A 63 32.92 -2.43 -18.96
C ARG A 63 32.79 -3.95 -18.98
N GLY A 64 32.44 -4.50 -20.14
CA GLY A 64 32.33 -5.95 -20.35
C GLY A 64 31.06 -6.61 -19.81
N THR A 65 30.16 -5.85 -19.17
CA THR A 65 28.94 -6.38 -18.55
C THR A 65 27.72 -5.60 -19.02
N LYS A 66 26.66 -6.31 -19.42
CA LYS A 66 25.37 -5.69 -19.74
C LYS A 66 24.73 -5.15 -18.46
N ILE A 67 24.38 -3.86 -18.47
CA ILE A 67 23.59 -3.25 -17.39
C ILE A 67 22.12 -3.44 -17.74
N GLY A 68 21.38 -4.16 -16.88
CA GLY A 68 19.94 -4.40 -17.06
C GLY A 68 19.12 -3.23 -16.53
N GLU A 69 19.14 -3.06 -15.21
CA GLU A 69 18.46 -1.97 -14.50
C GLU A 69 19.54 -1.00 -14.00
N PRO A 70 19.76 0.14 -14.68
CA PRO A 70 20.86 1.05 -14.32
C PRO A 70 20.57 1.82 -13.03
N ARG A 71 19.31 2.08 -12.68
CA ARG A 71 18.90 2.83 -11.49
C ARG A 71 18.11 1.93 -10.56
N GLN A 72 18.44 1.96 -9.27
CA GLN A 72 17.81 1.13 -8.25
C GLN A 72 17.72 1.89 -6.94
N LEU A 73 16.64 1.68 -6.18
CA LEU A 73 16.57 2.20 -4.82
C LEU A 73 17.38 1.31 -3.87
N PHE A 74 17.87 1.88 -2.78
CA PHE A 74 18.53 1.10 -1.73
C PHE A 74 18.17 1.60 -0.32
N SER A 75 18.29 0.70 0.64
CA SER A 75 18.20 1.00 2.08
C SER A 75 19.54 0.77 2.76
N LEU A 76 19.81 1.51 3.83
CA LEU A 76 20.93 1.27 4.74
C LEU A 76 20.52 0.50 6.01
N HIS A 77 19.25 0.11 6.12
CA HIS A 77 18.72 -0.56 7.29
C HIS A 77 19.31 -1.97 7.43
N GLY A 78 20.15 -2.17 8.45
CA GLY A 78 20.84 -3.44 8.66
C GLY A 78 21.94 -3.74 7.63
N GLY A 79 22.36 -2.76 6.82
CA GLY A 79 23.35 -2.92 5.76
C GLY A 79 22.91 -2.26 4.45
N PHE A 80 23.74 -2.35 3.41
CA PHE A 80 23.42 -1.83 2.07
C PHE A 80 22.53 -2.83 1.32
N ASN A 81 21.23 -2.54 1.24
CA ASN A 81 20.22 -3.40 0.64
C ASN A 81 19.67 -2.76 -0.64
N VAL A 82 19.98 -3.35 -1.79
CA VAL A 82 19.37 -2.95 -3.06
C VAL A 82 17.93 -3.48 -3.12
N LEU A 83 16.98 -2.56 -3.28
CA LEU A 83 15.57 -2.85 -3.31
C LEU A 83 15.16 -3.37 -4.68
N ARG A 84 14.23 -4.32 -4.71
CA ARG A 84 13.76 -4.96 -5.94
C ARG A 84 12.36 -4.46 -6.30
N PRO A 85 11.99 -4.49 -7.59
CA PRO A 85 10.63 -4.21 -7.98
C PRO A 85 9.62 -5.11 -7.25
N PHE A 86 8.44 -4.55 -6.92
CA PHE A 86 7.41 -5.28 -6.21
C PHE A 86 6.95 -6.49 -7.03
N LYS A 87 6.98 -7.67 -6.41
CA LYS A 87 6.52 -8.92 -7.01
C LYS A 87 5.74 -9.69 -5.98
N GLU A 88 4.70 -10.38 -6.44
CA GLU A 88 3.93 -11.29 -5.60
C GLU A 88 4.81 -12.39 -5.02
N ALA A 89 4.60 -12.67 -3.73
CA ALA A 89 5.24 -13.78 -3.06
C ALA A 89 4.38 -15.03 -3.20
N LYS A 90 5.03 -16.15 -3.52
CA LYS A 90 4.37 -17.45 -3.49
C LYS A 90 4.10 -17.86 -2.05
N VAL A 91 2.89 -18.34 -1.80
CA VAL A 91 2.54 -19.01 -0.55
C VAL A 91 2.82 -20.49 -0.73
N GLU A 92 3.96 -20.98 -0.22
CA GLU A 92 4.36 -22.38 -0.37
C GLU A 92 3.52 -23.34 0.47
N THR A 93 3.08 -22.90 1.65
CA THR A 93 2.25 -23.70 2.55
C THR A 93 1.11 -22.85 3.09
N PRO A 94 -0.08 -22.90 2.48
CA PRO A 94 -1.25 -22.18 2.94
C PRO A 94 -1.58 -22.50 4.40
N ARG A 95 -1.90 -21.47 5.19
CA ARG A 95 -2.34 -21.60 6.59
C ARG A 95 -3.50 -20.65 6.87
N PRO A 96 -4.41 -20.99 7.79
CA PRO A 96 -5.45 -20.06 8.22
C PRO A 96 -4.88 -18.74 8.73
N PHE A 97 -5.57 -17.64 8.44
CA PHE A 97 -5.18 -16.33 8.94
C PHE A 97 -5.09 -16.33 10.47
N ARG A 98 -3.95 -15.90 10.99
CA ARG A 98 -3.78 -15.75 12.43
C ARG A 98 -4.37 -14.41 12.86
N LYS A 99 -5.44 -14.45 13.66
CA LYS A 99 -6.03 -13.26 14.30
C LYS A 99 -4.94 -12.43 14.98
N ILE A 100 -4.91 -11.13 14.67
CA ILE A 100 -4.02 -10.15 15.31
C ILE A 100 -4.90 -9.24 16.17
N PRO A 101 -4.78 -9.30 17.51
CA PRO A 101 -5.56 -8.46 18.39
C PRO A 101 -5.15 -7.00 18.21
N GLY A 102 -6.13 -6.10 18.28
CA GLY A 102 -5.88 -4.67 18.36
C GLY A 102 -5.44 -4.24 19.77
N GLY A 103 -4.92 -3.02 19.88
CA GLY A 103 -4.68 -2.37 21.18
C GLY A 103 -5.98 -1.88 21.84
N PRO A 104 -5.89 -1.28 23.04
CA PRO A 104 -7.04 -0.62 23.67
C PRO A 104 -7.67 0.41 22.73
N ASP A 105 -8.97 0.30 22.49
CA ASP A 105 -9.75 1.15 21.57
C ASP A 105 -9.20 1.25 20.14
N ARG A 106 -8.50 0.21 19.68
CA ARG A 106 -7.90 0.16 18.35
C ARG A 106 -8.12 -1.19 17.66
N PHE A 107 -8.21 -1.16 16.34
CA PHE A 107 -8.11 -2.30 15.45
C PHE A 107 -6.66 -2.49 14.99
N SER A 108 -6.22 -3.75 14.86
CA SER A 108 -4.98 -4.03 14.13
C SER A 108 -5.17 -3.76 12.64
N ALA A 109 -4.12 -3.28 11.97
CA ALA A 109 -4.01 -3.11 10.54
C ALA A 109 -3.90 -4.45 9.78
N GLY A 110 -4.00 -5.59 10.47
CA GLY A 110 -3.88 -6.93 9.88
C GLY A 110 -2.43 -7.33 9.55
N ASN A 111 -1.46 -6.50 9.92
CA ASN A 111 -0.04 -6.76 9.75
C ASN A 111 0.74 -6.21 10.96
N PRO A 112 1.51 -7.03 11.69
CA PRO A 112 2.21 -6.60 12.91
C PRO A 112 3.25 -5.49 12.68
N LYS A 113 3.85 -5.41 11.49
CA LYS A 113 4.80 -4.34 11.13
C LYS A 113 4.08 -3.02 10.88
N LEU A 114 2.89 -3.04 10.27
CA LEU A 114 2.03 -1.86 10.16
C LEU A 114 1.50 -1.43 11.53
N ASP A 115 1.15 -2.38 12.40
CA ASP A 115 0.74 -2.08 13.77
C ASP A 115 1.87 -1.41 14.57
N ALA A 116 3.11 -1.88 14.42
CA ALA A 116 4.26 -1.24 15.05
C ALA A 116 4.51 0.18 14.51
N LEU A 117 4.19 0.43 13.24
CA LEU A 117 4.37 1.73 12.59
C LEU A 117 3.27 2.74 12.96
N LEU A 118 2.01 2.30 12.99
CA LEU A 118 0.83 3.15 13.10
C LEU A 118 0.17 3.09 14.49
N GLY A 119 0.52 2.07 15.29
CA GLY A 119 -0.18 1.69 16.50
C GLY A 119 -1.53 1.03 16.25
N GLY A 120 -1.83 0.58 15.03
CA GLY A 120 -3.18 0.20 14.58
C GLY A 120 -4.07 1.40 14.24
N PHE A 121 -5.36 1.15 14.02
CA PHE A 121 -6.37 2.17 13.70
C PHE A 121 -7.33 2.36 14.88
N GLY A 122 -7.69 3.60 15.20
CA GLY A 122 -8.68 3.92 16.23
C GLY A 122 -10.08 3.37 15.91
N ARG A 123 -10.84 3.05 16.95
CA ARG A 123 -12.28 2.85 16.82
C ARG A 123 -12.95 4.14 16.34
N GLY A 124 -13.83 4.01 15.35
CA GLY A 124 -14.49 5.15 14.72
C GLY A 124 -13.58 6.01 13.84
N GLU A 125 -12.43 5.48 13.43
CA GLU A 125 -11.48 6.22 12.60
C GLU A 125 -11.85 6.17 11.12
N THR A 126 -11.60 7.28 10.43
CA THR A 126 -11.49 7.31 8.97
C THR A 126 -10.01 7.30 8.59
N VAL A 127 -9.61 6.33 7.79
CA VAL A 127 -8.26 6.18 7.23
C VAL A 127 -8.34 6.48 5.74
N PHE A 128 -7.41 7.28 5.25
CA PHE A 128 -7.28 7.58 3.82
C PHE A 128 -6.03 6.92 3.26
N ILE A 129 -6.19 6.18 2.16
CA ILE A 129 -5.09 5.53 1.45
C ILE A 129 -5.07 6.05 0.01
N GLU A 130 -4.04 6.83 -0.29
CA GLU A 130 -3.72 7.29 -1.65
C GLU A 130 -2.84 6.25 -2.33
N VAL A 131 -3.23 5.78 -3.51
CA VAL A 131 -2.51 4.81 -4.33
C VAL A 131 -2.08 5.50 -5.62
N GLY A 132 -0.77 5.54 -5.87
CA GLY A 132 -0.19 6.00 -7.15
C GLY A 132 -0.73 5.23 -8.34
N GLU A 133 -0.83 5.92 -9.48
CA GLU A 133 -1.33 5.35 -10.75
C GLU A 133 -0.47 4.15 -11.21
N ASP A 134 0.85 4.23 -10.99
CA ASP A 134 1.80 3.18 -11.34
C ASP A 134 1.95 2.09 -10.27
N VAL A 135 1.28 2.22 -9.12
CA VAL A 135 1.34 1.21 -8.06
C VAL A 135 0.58 -0.03 -8.52
N SER A 136 1.27 -1.18 -8.51
CA SER A 136 0.62 -2.44 -8.82
C SER A 136 -0.59 -2.69 -7.91
N ARG A 137 -1.68 -3.16 -8.50
CA ARG A 137 -2.90 -3.59 -7.78
C ARG A 137 -2.58 -4.58 -6.66
N SER A 138 -1.60 -5.45 -6.91
CA SER A 138 -1.17 -6.44 -5.93
C SER A 138 -0.61 -5.79 -4.67
N ALA A 139 0.20 -4.73 -4.79
CA ALA A 139 0.74 -4.03 -3.62
C ALA A 139 -0.36 -3.42 -2.75
N SER A 140 -1.39 -2.81 -3.35
CA SER A 140 -2.53 -2.27 -2.58
C SER A 140 -3.37 -3.37 -1.93
N HIS A 141 -3.59 -4.51 -2.60
CA HIS A 141 -4.27 -5.67 -2.02
C HIS A 141 -3.49 -6.26 -0.83
N HIS A 142 -2.17 -6.40 -0.95
CA HIS A 142 -1.33 -6.88 0.15
C HIS A 142 -1.31 -5.93 1.36
N LEU A 143 -1.62 -4.64 1.16
CA LEU A 143 -1.82 -3.68 2.26
C LEU A 143 -3.20 -3.84 2.91
N LEU A 144 -4.27 -4.02 2.12
CA LEU A 144 -5.66 -3.95 2.58
C LEU A 144 -6.26 -5.29 3.04
N TYR A 145 -5.99 -6.38 2.31
CA TYR A 145 -6.68 -7.65 2.54
C TYR A 145 -6.27 -8.34 3.85
N PRO A 146 -5.05 -8.19 4.39
CA PRO A 146 -4.77 -8.64 5.75
C PRO A 146 -5.66 -7.97 6.80
N LEU A 147 -6.00 -6.68 6.64
CA LEU A 147 -6.96 -5.98 7.51
C LEU A 147 -8.36 -6.60 7.38
N CYS A 148 -8.83 -6.83 6.16
CA CYS A 148 -10.13 -7.46 5.90
C CYS A 148 -10.19 -8.88 6.51
N ALA A 149 -9.15 -9.67 6.30
CA ALA A 149 -9.03 -11.02 6.86
C ALA A 149 -9.00 -10.99 8.39
N ASN A 150 -8.36 -9.98 8.99
CA ASN A 150 -8.35 -9.81 10.44
C ASN A 150 -9.74 -9.49 11.00
N PHE A 151 -10.52 -8.63 10.34
CA PHE A 151 -11.91 -8.36 10.73
C PHE A 151 -12.78 -9.61 10.65
N ILE A 152 -12.78 -10.28 9.49
CA ILE A 152 -13.54 -11.52 9.29
C ILE A 152 -13.14 -12.56 10.34
N SER A 153 -11.84 -12.73 10.60
CA SER A 153 -11.37 -13.69 11.59
C SER A 153 -11.83 -13.35 13.00
N HIS A 154 -12.09 -12.09 13.34
CA HIS A 154 -12.70 -11.69 14.62
C HIS A 154 -14.23 -11.80 14.63
N ASP A 155 -14.82 -12.46 13.63
CA ASP A 155 -16.25 -12.55 13.40
C ASP A 155 -16.91 -11.15 13.27
N MET A 156 -16.19 -10.20 12.67
CA MET A 156 -16.66 -8.85 12.33
C MET A 156 -16.94 -8.71 10.84
N GLY A 157 -17.86 -7.82 10.48
CA GLY A 157 -18.29 -7.59 9.10
C GLY A 157 -17.32 -6.73 8.27
N VAL A 158 -17.31 -6.95 6.96
CA VAL A 158 -16.55 -6.15 5.98
C VAL A 158 -17.47 -5.76 4.81
N LEU A 159 -17.63 -4.47 4.55
CA LEU A 159 -18.27 -3.91 3.36
C LEU A 159 -17.23 -3.32 2.42
N ILE A 160 -17.34 -3.59 1.12
CA ILE A 160 -16.40 -3.07 0.11
C ILE A 160 -17.16 -2.46 -1.07
N LEU A 161 -16.93 -1.17 -1.36
CA LEU A 161 -17.14 -0.59 -2.70
C LEU A 161 -15.79 -0.61 -3.43
N PRO A 162 -15.58 -1.54 -4.37
CA PRO A 162 -14.26 -1.75 -4.95
C PRO A 162 -13.92 -0.71 -6.03
N PRO A 163 -12.63 -0.58 -6.41
CA PRO A 163 -12.20 0.26 -7.52
C PRO A 163 -12.84 -0.14 -8.86
N CYS A 164 -12.90 0.80 -9.80
CA CYS A 164 -13.29 0.50 -11.19
C CYS A 164 -12.43 -0.64 -11.78
N GLY A 165 -13.09 -1.63 -12.40
CA GLY A 165 -12.40 -2.77 -13.01
C GLY A 165 -11.89 -3.83 -12.01
N GLU A 166 -12.32 -3.78 -10.76
CA GLU A 166 -12.21 -4.91 -9.81
C GLU A 166 -13.59 -5.57 -9.69
N SER A 167 -13.66 -6.89 -9.89
CA SER A 167 -14.90 -7.68 -9.81
C SER A 167 -15.04 -8.32 -8.44
N ALA A 168 -16.27 -8.55 -7.98
CA ALA A 168 -16.53 -9.26 -6.73
C ALA A 168 -15.86 -10.65 -6.71
N GLU A 169 -15.96 -11.41 -7.80
CA GLU A 169 -15.32 -12.73 -7.96
C GLU A 169 -13.81 -12.70 -7.65
N ARG A 170 -13.09 -11.67 -8.13
CA ARG A 170 -11.64 -11.55 -7.90
C ARG A 170 -11.30 -11.19 -6.46
N ILE A 171 -12.14 -10.39 -5.81
CA ILE A 171 -12.01 -10.06 -4.39
C ILE A 171 -12.25 -11.33 -3.56
N VAL A 172 -13.33 -12.07 -3.83
CA VAL A 172 -13.66 -13.33 -3.14
C VAL A 172 -12.50 -14.33 -3.30
N THR A 173 -12.06 -14.57 -4.53
CA THR A 173 -10.92 -15.47 -4.83
C THR A 173 -9.65 -15.04 -4.08
N SER A 174 -9.37 -13.74 -4.02
CA SER A 174 -8.19 -13.22 -3.29
C SER A 174 -8.33 -13.40 -1.78
N MET A 175 -9.55 -13.28 -1.24
CA MET A 175 -9.83 -13.48 0.18
C MET A 175 -9.72 -14.94 0.62
N GLU A 176 -9.94 -15.91 -0.28
CA GLU A 176 -9.73 -17.34 -0.01
C GLU A 176 -8.28 -17.65 0.40
N ALA A 177 -7.30 -16.92 -0.17
CA ALA A 177 -5.88 -17.10 0.13
C ALA A 177 -5.52 -16.84 1.60
N TYR A 178 -6.39 -16.17 2.35
CA TYR A 178 -6.21 -15.91 3.78
C TYR A 178 -6.77 -17.02 4.67
N GLY A 179 -7.52 -17.99 4.14
CA GLY A 179 -7.98 -19.14 4.92
C GLY A 179 -8.84 -18.76 6.14
N THR A 180 -9.71 -17.76 6.01
CA THR A 180 -10.61 -17.30 7.09
C THR A 180 -11.83 -18.22 7.29
N GLY A 181 -12.03 -19.18 6.38
CA GLY A 181 -13.10 -20.18 6.36
C GLY A 181 -14.25 -19.76 5.46
N LYS A 182 -14.55 -20.56 4.43
CA LYS A 182 -15.50 -20.21 3.35
C LYS A 182 -16.85 -19.69 3.86
N GLU A 183 -17.55 -20.46 4.68
CA GLU A 183 -18.87 -20.08 5.24
C GLU A 183 -18.79 -18.78 6.06
N ARG A 184 -17.71 -18.59 6.83
CA ARG A 184 -17.49 -17.36 7.59
C ARG A 184 -17.27 -16.17 6.65
N THR A 185 -16.44 -16.33 5.63
CA THR A 185 -16.17 -15.29 4.63
C THR A 185 -17.45 -14.92 3.89
N GLU A 186 -18.21 -15.90 3.41
CA GLU A 186 -19.50 -15.70 2.72
C GLU A 186 -20.49 -14.95 3.60
N ARG A 187 -20.54 -15.27 4.90
CA ARG A 187 -21.43 -14.59 5.84
C ARG A 187 -21.04 -13.13 6.11
N LEU A 188 -19.74 -12.83 6.20
CA LEU A 188 -19.23 -11.57 6.77
C LEU A 188 -18.69 -10.56 5.74
N LEU A 189 -18.40 -11.00 4.52
CA LEU A 189 -17.95 -10.13 3.43
C LEU A 189 -19.15 -9.73 2.55
N ARG A 190 -19.33 -8.42 2.37
CA ARG A 190 -20.31 -7.84 1.46
C ARG A 190 -19.63 -6.89 0.48
N ILE A 191 -19.90 -7.05 -0.80
CA ILE A 191 -19.28 -6.30 -1.90
C ILE A 191 -20.39 -5.55 -2.64
N ALA A 192 -20.26 -4.23 -2.70
CA ALA A 192 -21.18 -3.37 -3.42
C ALA A 192 -20.84 -3.35 -4.91
N GLU A 193 -21.86 -3.51 -5.76
CA GLU A 193 -21.76 -3.23 -7.18
C GLU A 193 -22.80 -2.20 -7.59
N VAL A 194 -22.38 -1.20 -8.37
CA VAL A 194 -23.31 -0.26 -8.96
C VAL A 194 -23.78 -0.82 -10.29
N ARG A 195 -25.02 -1.33 -10.31
CA ARG A 195 -25.62 -2.00 -11.47
C ARG A 195 -27.16 -1.99 -11.37
N ASN A 196 -27.81 -2.41 -12.45
CA ASN A 196 -29.28 -2.39 -12.57
C ASN A 196 -29.93 -3.77 -12.39
N ASP A 197 -29.15 -4.84 -12.48
CA ASP A 197 -29.54 -6.22 -12.27
C ASP A 197 -29.25 -6.70 -10.85
N ASN A 198 -29.98 -7.74 -10.41
CA ASN A 198 -29.72 -8.36 -9.12
C ASN A 198 -28.52 -9.30 -9.23
N PRO A 199 -27.54 -9.20 -8.31
CA PRO A 199 -26.42 -10.10 -8.30
C PRO A 199 -26.85 -11.52 -7.92
N GLU A 200 -26.23 -12.53 -8.56
CA GLU A 200 -26.43 -13.94 -8.21
C GLU A 200 -25.58 -14.36 -7.00
N ASP A 201 -24.43 -13.69 -6.81
CA ASP A 201 -23.49 -13.97 -5.72
C ASP A 201 -24.05 -13.44 -4.38
N PRO A 202 -24.20 -14.30 -3.35
CA PRO A 202 -24.75 -13.90 -2.05
C PRO A 202 -23.88 -12.88 -1.29
N GLN A 203 -22.61 -12.74 -1.66
CA GLN A 203 -21.71 -11.74 -1.08
C GLN A 203 -21.86 -10.38 -1.75
N VAL A 204 -22.60 -10.27 -2.85
CA VAL A 204 -22.74 -9.03 -3.61
C VAL A 204 -24.09 -8.39 -3.35
N PHE A 205 -24.11 -7.08 -3.17
CA PHE A 205 -25.33 -6.29 -3.06
C PHE A 205 -25.29 -5.09 -4.00
N ARG A 206 -26.48 -4.64 -4.43
CA ARG A 206 -26.63 -3.65 -5.48
C ARG A 206 -26.76 -2.25 -4.90
N LEU A 207 -25.96 -1.33 -5.40
CA LEU A 207 -26.15 0.11 -5.22
C LEU A 207 -26.87 0.72 -6.42
N ASP A 208 -27.65 1.76 -6.17
CA ASP A 208 -28.40 2.46 -7.21
C ASP A 208 -27.50 3.44 -7.98
N ALA A 209 -27.51 3.32 -9.30
CA ALA A 209 -26.65 4.09 -10.19
C ALA A 209 -26.98 5.58 -10.22
N ASP A 210 -28.24 5.96 -10.03
CA ASP A 210 -28.73 7.32 -10.26
C ASP A 210 -29.05 8.05 -8.95
N ASP A 211 -29.33 7.32 -7.87
CA ASP A 211 -29.64 7.88 -6.55
C ASP A 211 -28.62 7.46 -5.48
N ILE A 212 -27.63 8.32 -5.22
CA ILE A 212 -26.65 8.12 -4.15
C ILE A 212 -27.30 8.02 -2.76
N ARG A 213 -28.44 8.69 -2.51
CA ARG A 213 -29.10 8.63 -1.19
C ARG A 213 -29.77 7.28 -1.00
N LEU A 214 -30.35 6.72 -2.06
CA LEU A 214 -30.82 5.33 -2.03
C LEU A 214 -29.65 4.38 -1.80
N SER A 215 -28.54 4.56 -2.52
CA SER A 215 -27.31 3.77 -2.31
C SER A 215 -26.78 3.85 -0.89
N GLN A 216 -26.79 5.03 -0.26
CA GLN A 216 -26.40 5.18 1.13
C GLN A 216 -27.32 4.41 2.08
N ARG A 217 -28.64 4.43 1.85
CA ARG A 217 -29.57 3.64 2.67
C ARG A 217 -29.32 2.14 2.53
N ILE A 218 -29.11 1.66 1.31
CA ILE A 218 -28.80 0.24 1.06
C ILE A 218 -27.50 -0.15 1.75
N TRP A 219 -26.47 0.69 1.64
CA TRP A 219 -25.20 0.48 2.34
C TRP A 219 -25.37 0.42 3.87
N ASP A 220 -26.16 1.35 4.43
CA ASP A 220 -26.45 1.39 5.85
C ASP A 220 -27.25 0.14 6.31
N GLU A 221 -28.22 -0.33 5.51
CA GLU A 221 -29.00 -1.55 5.79
C GLU A 221 -28.16 -2.84 5.75
N GLU A 222 -27.20 -2.94 4.82
CA GLU A 222 -26.26 -4.07 4.78
C GLU A 222 -25.30 -4.04 5.99
N LYS A 223 -24.83 -2.85 6.37
CA LYS A 223 -23.99 -2.66 7.55
C LYS A 223 -24.74 -3.05 8.83
N ASP A 224 -25.98 -2.61 8.99
CA ASP A 224 -26.79 -2.95 10.16
C ASP A 224 -27.09 -4.46 10.22
N ARG A 225 -27.36 -5.12 9.09
CA ARG A 225 -27.47 -6.59 9.03
C ARG A 225 -26.19 -7.31 9.51
N LEU A 226 -25.02 -6.85 9.08
CA LEU A 226 -23.75 -7.42 9.56
C LEU A 226 -23.58 -7.21 11.07
N ARG A 227 -23.90 -6.02 11.58
CA ARG A 227 -23.85 -5.72 13.02
C ARG A 227 -24.80 -6.58 13.84
N GLU A 228 -26.05 -6.72 13.40
CA GLU A 228 -27.05 -7.54 14.08
C GLU A 228 -26.62 -9.01 14.13
N SER A 229 -26.00 -9.52 13.06
CA SER A 229 -25.56 -10.91 12.98
C SER A 229 -24.30 -11.22 13.81
N THR A 230 -23.47 -10.22 14.12
CA THR A 230 -22.16 -10.42 14.75
C THR A 230 -22.07 -9.83 16.16
N GLY A 231 -22.86 -8.81 16.47
CA GLY A 231 -22.65 -7.92 17.62
C GLY A 231 -21.35 -7.11 17.54
N GLY A 232 -20.61 -7.20 16.42
CA GLY A 232 -19.30 -6.61 16.22
C GLY A 232 -19.32 -5.32 15.40
N GLN A 233 -18.17 -4.65 15.33
CA GLN A 233 -17.98 -3.50 14.45
C GLN A 233 -17.81 -3.93 13.00
N VAL A 234 -17.93 -2.97 12.08
CA VAL A 234 -17.80 -3.21 10.65
C VAL A 234 -16.61 -2.43 10.08
N LEU A 235 -15.88 -3.07 9.16
CA LEU A 235 -14.90 -2.42 8.31
C LEU A 235 -15.59 -2.00 7.00
N GLU A 236 -15.51 -0.73 6.68
CA GLU A 236 -16.00 -0.17 5.42
C GLU A 236 -14.81 0.21 4.54
N VAL A 237 -14.71 -0.36 3.35
CA VAL A 237 -13.68 -0.02 2.35
C VAL A 237 -14.37 0.61 1.16
N VAL A 238 -14.13 1.90 0.93
CA VAL A 238 -14.79 2.65 -0.13
C VAL A 238 -13.76 3.22 -1.09
N ASN A 239 -13.76 2.74 -2.33
CA ASN A 239 -13.02 3.40 -3.40
C ASN A 239 -13.76 4.68 -3.82
N ILE A 240 -13.13 5.83 -3.58
CA ILE A 240 -13.77 7.14 -3.82
C ILE A 240 -13.81 7.49 -5.30
N ASP A 241 -12.87 6.99 -6.11
CA ASP A 241 -12.88 7.22 -7.55
C ASP A 241 -14.08 6.55 -8.19
N LYS A 242 -14.38 5.30 -7.81
CA LYS A 242 -15.57 4.57 -8.25
C LYS A 242 -16.84 5.36 -7.92
N ALA A 243 -16.92 5.91 -6.71
CA ALA A 243 -18.05 6.75 -6.32
C ALA A 243 -18.14 8.04 -7.16
N CYS A 244 -17.02 8.70 -7.45
CA CYS A 244 -16.98 9.92 -8.26
C CYS A 244 -17.23 9.68 -9.76
N VAL A 245 -16.92 8.50 -10.28
CA VAL A 245 -17.30 8.08 -11.63
C VAL A 245 -18.81 7.90 -11.72
N GLN A 246 -19.43 7.40 -10.66
CA GLN A 246 -20.84 7.05 -10.64
C GLN A 246 -21.76 8.23 -10.32
N TRP A 247 -21.42 9.02 -9.31
CA TRP A 247 -22.28 10.08 -8.77
C TRP A 247 -21.56 11.44 -8.77
N PRO A 248 -22.32 12.56 -8.81
CA PRO A 248 -21.74 13.89 -8.78
C PRO A 248 -20.84 14.12 -7.56
N MET A 249 -19.67 14.73 -7.79
CA MET A 249 -18.61 14.90 -6.77
C MET A 249 -19.08 15.62 -5.50
N ASP A 250 -19.99 16.60 -5.60
CA ASP A 250 -20.53 17.30 -4.43
C ASP A 250 -21.38 16.37 -3.56
N GLN A 251 -22.12 15.44 -4.17
CA GLN A 251 -22.89 14.44 -3.44
C GLN A 251 -21.98 13.40 -2.79
N VAL A 252 -20.94 12.92 -3.50
CA VAL A 252 -19.93 12.01 -2.94
C VAL A 252 -19.23 12.64 -1.74
N ARG A 253 -18.83 13.92 -1.83
CA ARG A 253 -18.25 14.66 -0.69
C ARG A 253 -19.17 14.70 0.52
N ARG A 254 -20.46 14.99 0.33
CA ARG A 254 -21.45 14.98 1.42
C ARG A 254 -21.62 13.58 2.00
N ALA A 255 -21.65 12.55 1.15
CA ALA A 255 -21.78 11.17 1.57
C ALA A 255 -20.59 10.70 2.42
N MET A 256 -19.35 10.98 1.99
CA MET A 256 -18.15 10.68 2.77
C MET A 256 -18.13 11.39 4.12
N GLY A 257 -18.54 12.67 4.17
CA GLY A 257 -18.64 13.41 5.43
C GLY A 257 -19.68 12.82 6.39
N ALA A 258 -20.82 12.38 5.86
CA ALA A 258 -21.85 11.70 6.65
C ALA A 258 -21.36 10.34 7.16
N GLU A 259 -20.69 9.55 6.32
CA GLU A 259 -20.16 8.24 6.71
C GLU A 259 -19.06 8.34 7.75
N SER A 260 -18.10 9.26 7.56
CA SER A 260 -17.05 9.53 8.55
C SER A 260 -17.63 9.88 9.93
N LYS A 261 -18.71 10.67 9.98
CA LYS A 261 -19.42 10.97 11.23
C LYS A 261 -20.09 9.74 11.83
N ARG A 262 -20.75 8.91 11.02
CA ARG A 262 -21.42 7.69 11.48
C ARG A 262 -20.43 6.69 12.04
N VAL A 263 -19.35 6.42 11.32
CA VAL A 263 -18.28 5.52 11.76
C VAL A 263 -17.70 5.99 13.09
N LYS A 264 -17.46 7.29 13.26
CA LYS A 264 -17.03 7.87 14.53
C LYS A 264 -17.99 7.61 15.70
N THR A 265 -19.31 7.66 15.47
CA THR A 265 -20.32 7.40 16.49
C THR A 265 -20.50 5.91 16.76
N GLY A 266 -20.44 5.06 15.73
CA GLY A 266 -20.66 3.61 15.81
C GLY A 266 -19.42 2.81 16.20
N GLY A 267 -18.22 3.42 16.17
CA GLY A 267 -16.96 2.77 16.51
C GLY A 267 -16.41 1.84 15.43
N ASP A 268 -16.94 1.91 14.20
CA ASP A 268 -16.50 1.16 13.02
C ASP A 268 -15.13 1.65 12.51
N LEU A 269 -14.65 1.10 11.39
CA LEU A 269 -13.46 1.59 10.69
C LEU A 269 -13.80 1.89 9.22
N LEU A 270 -13.50 3.10 8.77
CA LEU A 270 -13.69 3.52 7.37
C LEU A 270 -12.34 3.67 6.67
N ILE A 271 -12.12 2.91 5.60
CA ILE A 271 -11.01 3.09 4.67
C ILE A 271 -11.55 3.78 3.41
N LEU A 272 -11.10 5.01 3.18
CA LEU A 272 -11.29 5.71 1.92
C LEU A 272 -10.06 5.42 1.05
N LEU A 273 -10.26 4.85 -0.13
CA LEU A 273 -9.20 4.47 -1.05
C LEU A 273 -9.30 5.30 -2.33
N SER A 274 -8.19 5.92 -2.75
CA SER A 274 -8.09 6.65 -4.02
C SER A 274 -6.94 6.09 -4.84
N ASN A 275 -7.20 5.74 -6.09
CA ASN A 275 -6.25 5.34 -7.12
C ASN A 275 -5.92 6.49 -8.08
N GLN A 276 -6.64 7.62 -7.99
CA GLN A 276 -6.35 8.81 -8.77
C GLN A 276 -5.85 9.93 -7.86
N TRP A 277 -4.83 10.65 -8.35
CA TRP A 277 -4.24 11.79 -7.66
C TRP A 277 -4.96 13.10 -7.98
N ASP A 278 -6.30 13.12 -7.92
CA ASP A 278 -7.01 14.40 -7.96
C ASP A 278 -6.69 15.18 -6.67
N ARG A 279 -5.77 16.14 -6.79
CA ARG A 279 -5.30 17.00 -5.70
C ARG A 279 -6.43 17.74 -4.99
N GLY A 280 -7.56 17.99 -5.67
CA GLY A 280 -8.74 18.61 -5.07
C GLY A 280 -9.45 17.67 -4.11
N LEU A 281 -9.76 16.46 -4.57
CA LEU A 281 -10.44 15.43 -3.77
C LEU A 281 -9.57 14.93 -2.61
N SER A 282 -8.28 14.65 -2.87
CA SER A 282 -7.31 14.22 -1.86
C SER A 282 -7.24 15.17 -0.65
N LYS A 283 -7.28 16.49 -0.88
CA LYS A 283 -7.23 17.48 0.20
C LYS A 283 -8.46 17.44 1.08
N ASP A 284 -9.63 17.21 0.52
CA ASP A 284 -10.87 17.16 1.29
C ASP A 284 -10.97 15.87 2.09
N VAL A 285 -10.63 14.74 1.47
CA VAL A 285 -10.62 13.43 2.14
C VAL A 285 -9.57 13.38 3.26
N SER A 286 -8.38 13.95 3.03
CA SER A 286 -7.34 14.03 4.07
C SER A 286 -7.73 14.88 5.29
N LYS A 287 -8.74 15.76 5.20
CA LYS A 287 -9.27 16.49 6.38
C LYS A 287 -10.20 15.63 7.22
N LEU A 288 -10.89 14.66 6.61
CA LEU A 288 -11.76 13.72 7.31
C LEU A 288 -10.95 12.62 8.00
N ALA A 289 -9.78 12.28 7.44
CA ALA A 289 -9.00 11.16 7.90
C ALA A 289 -8.11 11.46 9.13
N GLY A 290 -8.15 10.57 10.13
CA GLY A 290 -7.22 10.55 11.26
C GLY A 290 -5.84 10.04 10.83
N THR A 291 -5.84 9.01 9.98
CA THR A 291 -4.65 8.41 9.37
C THR A 291 -4.69 8.60 7.86
N HIS A 292 -3.58 9.03 7.27
CA HIS A 292 -3.41 9.21 5.83
C HIS A 292 -2.11 8.52 5.40
N LEU A 293 -2.26 7.44 4.61
CA LEU A 293 -1.17 6.67 4.02
C LEU A 293 -1.11 6.92 2.51
N ARG A 294 0.10 6.81 1.96
CA ARG A 294 0.36 6.97 0.54
C ARG A 294 1.26 5.86 0.02
N LEU A 295 0.78 5.18 -1.01
CA LEU A 295 1.51 4.22 -1.82
C LEU A 295 2.00 4.91 -3.10
N ARG A 296 3.25 4.69 -3.47
CA ARG A 296 3.84 5.13 -4.75
C ARG A 296 4.71 4.03 -5.34
N ASP A 297 4.85 4.03 -6.65
CA ASP A 297 5.88 3.24 -7.33
C ASP A 297 7.05 4.17 -7.63
N GLU A 298 8.26 3.73 -7.32
CA GLU A 298 9.48 4.41 -7.73
C GLU A 298 10.48 3.37 -8.22
N LEU A 299 10.84 3.43 -9.50
CA LEU A 299 11.69 2.45 -10.18
C LEU A 299 11.18 0.99 -10.02
N GLY A 300 9.86 0.80 -10.03
CA GLY A 300 9.20 -0.50 -9.85
C GLY A 300 9.06 -0.94 -8.39
N VAL A 301 9.64 -0.20 -7.43
CA VAL A 301 9.56 -0.51 -6.00
C VAL A 301 8.31 0.16 -5.43
N ALA A 302 7.42 -0.64 -4.84
CA ALA A 302 6.28 -0.10 -4.10
C ALA A 302 6.76 0.50 -2.77
N LEU A 303 6.49 1.78 -2.56
CA LEU A 303 6.86 2.51 -1.35
C LEU A 303 5.60 2.96 -0.59
N LEU A 304 5.60 2.77 0.73
CA LEU A 304 4.59 3.26 1.65
C LEU A 304 5.13 4.44 2.46
N GLN A 305 4.31 5.48 2.60
CA GLN A 305 4.57 6.62 3.48
C GLN A 305 3.32 6.95 4.28
N GLY A 306 3.46 7.12 5.60
CA GLY A 306 2.47 7.85 6.40
C GLY A 306 2.63 9.34 6.15
N ILE A 307 1.57 9.97 5.62
CA ILE A 307 1.43 11.42 5.56
C ILE A 307 0.93 11.93 6.91
N ARG A 308 0.02 11.17 7.54
CA ARG A 308 -0.46 11.39 8.91
C ARG A 308 -0.69 10.05 9.61
N PRO A 309 -0.02 9.75 10.74
CA PRO A 309 1.18 10.44 11.22
C PRO A 309 2.31 10.37 10.17
N ARG A 310 3.27 11.30 10.24
CA ARG A 310 4.37 11.34 9.29
C ARG A 310 5.35 10.20 9.57
N THR A 311 5.70 9.41 8.54
CA THR A 311 6.69 8.33 8.65
C THR A 311 7.83 8.49 7.62
N PRO A 312 8.95 7.76 7.79
CA PRO A 312 9.87 7.48 6.70
C PRO A 312 9.19 6.76 5.53
N LEU A 313 9.90 6.63 4.41
CA LEU A 313 9.50 5.77 3.30
C LEU A 313 9.86 4.34 3.66
N TYR A 314 8.94 3.42 3.38
CA TYR A 314 9.16 1.99 3.54
C TYR A 314 8.98 1.32 2.19
N ALA A 315 9.99 0.59 1.73
CA ALA A 315 9.82 -0.36 0.64
C ALA A 315 8.93 -1.50 1.12
N LEU A 316 7.94 -1.82 0.29
CA LEU A 316 7.05 -2.93 0.48
C LEU A 316 7.60 -4.14 -0.28
N GLU A 317 7.71 -5.26 0.42
CA GLU A 317 8.02 -6.55 -0.19
C GLU A 317 6.88 -7.51 0.12
N ALA A 318 6.36 -8.17 -0.90
CA ALA A 318 5.37 -9.22 -0.68
C ALA A 318 6.05 -10.38 0.05
N THR A 319 5.32 -10.99 0.98
CA THR A 319 5.76 -12.18 1.73
C THR A 319 4.60 -13.16 1.85
N GLY A 320 4.93 -14.46 1.88
CA GLY A 320 3.96 -15.54 2.08
C GLY A 320 4.25 -16.42 3.29
N GLY A 321 5.26 -16.06 4.11
CA GLY A 321 5.80 -16.92 5.18
C GLY A 321 4.79 -17.25 6.30
N GLY A 322 3.74 -16.45 6.45
CA GLY A 322 2.63 -16.73 7.37
C GLY A 322 1.65 -17.79 6.87
N GLY A 323 1.77 -18.22 5.61
CA GLY A 323 0.80 -19.09 4.92
C GLY A 323 -0.32 -18.35 4.20
N TYR A 324 -0.18 -17.03 4.04
CA TYR A 324 -1.10 -16.15 3.30
C TYR A 324 -0.34 -14.90 2.81
N PRO A 325 -0.86 -14.18 1.79
CA PRO A 325 -0.21 -12.99 1.26
C PRO A 325 -0.11 -11.86 2.29
N SER A 326 1.08 -11.28 2.48
CA SER A 326 1.34 -10.19 3.43
C SER A 326 2.50 -9.30 2.98
N LEU A 327 2.84 -8.29 3.77
CA LEU A 327 3.92 -7.34 3.49
C LEU A 327 5.02 -7.38 4.55
N ALA A 328 6.27 -7.34 4.09
CA ALA A 328 7.39 -6.82 4.85
C ALA A 328 7.62 -5.34 4.52
N LEU A 329 8.15 -4.60 5.50
CA LEU A 329 8.43 -3.18 5.39
C LEU A 329 9.91 -2.95 5.67
N MET A 330 10.65 -2.45 4.67
CA MET A 330 12.04 -2.05 4.82
C MET A 330 12.15 -0.53 4.77
N PRO A 331 12.56 0.15 5.86
CA PRO A 331 12.69 1.59 5.85
C PRO A 331 13.81 2.03 4.91
N LEU A 332 13.63 3.14 4.19
CA LEU A 332 14.63 3.72 3.28
C LEU A 332 15.59 4.71 3.95
N ASN A 333 15.36 5.03 5.23
CA ASN A 333 16.07 6.11 5.94
C ASN A 333 17.47 5.76 6.43
#